data_AF-A0A7S3B7I1-F1
#
_entry.id   AF-A0A7S3B7I1-F1
#
_cell.length_a   1.000
_cell.length_b   1.000
_cell.length_c   1.000
_cell.angle_alpha   90.00
_cell.angle_beta   90.00
_cell.angle_gamma   90.00
#
_symmetry.space_group_name_H-M   'P 1'
#
loop_
_entity.id
_entity.type
_entity.pdbx_description
1 polymer ?
#
loop_
_entity_poly.entity_id
_entity_poly.type
_entity_poly.pdbx_seq_one_letter_code
_entity_poly.pdbx_strand_id
1 'polypeptide(L)'
;VILAYEMNGEPLPADHGFPLRAVVPGHVGVRNIKWINKVITSTEEADGVWQRGMAYKHFGPSVTKLDGVDVGSYASMQEMPVQSIILTPSAGAAASPGEEVTVRGLAWSGGGRGIVRVDVSADNGATWHTAALTEGSEQPRSRAWAWTFWEAEVPVAETIPPAKATLICKAVDAAHNSQPEHAAGVWNLRGLANNSWHRVDISVVADSD
;
A
#
# COMPACT_ATOMS: atom_id res chain seq x y z
N VAL A 1 -0.61 -5.98 19.60
CA VAL A 1 -0.50 -7.40 19.18
C VAL A 1 -1.57 -8.19 19.90
N ILE A 2 -2.29 -9.06 19.21
CA ILE A 2 -3.32 -9.93 19.80
C ILE A 2 -3.21 -11.35 19.28
N LEU A 3 -3.67 -12.32 20.07
CA LEU A 3 -4.05 -13.64 19.59
C LEU A 3 -5.56 -13.62 19.35
N ALA A 4 -5.96 -13.59 18.09
CA ALA A 4 -7.35 -13.48 17.69
C ALA A 4 -7.95 -14.87 17.46
N TYR A 5 -9.17 -15.07 17.94
CA TYR A 5 -10.03 -16.23 17.68
C TYR A 5 -11.32 -15.85 16.92
N GLU A 6 -11.58 -14.55 16.77
CA GLU A 6 -12.69 -13.97 16.01
C GLU A 6 -12.20 -12.97 14.97
N MET A 7 -13.00 -12.77 13.92
CA MET A 7 -12.84 -11.75 12.90
C MET A 7 -14.22 -11.21 12.54
N ASN A 8 -14.41 -9.88 12.68
CA ASN A 8 -15.68 -9.20 12.42
C ASN A 8 -16.87 -9.74 13.23
N GLY A 9 -16.65 -10.08 14.50
CA GLY A 9 -17.69 -10.57 15.42
C GLY A 9 -18.02 -12.05 15.28
N GLU A 10 -17.38 -12.77 14.35
CA GLU A 10 -17.59 -14.19 14.10
C GLU A 10 -16.32 -15.00 14.37
N PRO A 11 -16.43 -16.31 14.69
CA PRO A 11 -15.27 -17.18 14.77
C PRO A 11 -14.42 -17.11 13.51
N LEU A 12 -13.09 -17.22 13.65
CA LEU A 12 -12.20 -17.19 12.51
C LEU A 12 -12.60 -18.24 11.46
N PRO A 13 -12.70 -17.88 10.17
CA PRO A 13 -12.75 -18.89 9.12
C PRO A 13 -11.43 -19.68 9.05
N ALA A 14 -11.49 -20.91 8.52
CA ALA A 14 -10.32 -21.78 8.38
C ALA A 14 -9.16 -21.10 7.63
N ASP A 15 -9.45 -20.43 6.50
CA ASP A 15 -8.45 -19.71 5.70
C ASP A 15 -7.84 -18.50 6.41
N HIS A 16 -8.51 -17.99 7.44
CA HIS A 16 -8.05 -16.87 8.23
C HIS A 16 -7.35 -17.29 9.53
N GLY A 17 -7.21 -18.61 9.79
CA GLY A 17 -6.35 -19.12 10.85
C GLY A 17 -7.06 -19.75 12.04
N PHE A 18 -8.31 -20.21 11.88
CA PHE A 18 -9.02 -20.95 12.93
C PHE A 18 -8.17 -22.06 13.57
N PRO A 19 -8.20 -22.27 14.90
CA PRO A 19 -8.99 -21.50 15.87
C PRO A 19 -8.30 -20.23 16.37
N LEU A 20 -7.02 -20.04 16.03
CA LEU A 20 -6.20 -18.99 16.62
C LEU A 20 -5.13 -18.48 15.66
N ARG A 21 -5.05 -17.15 15.53
CA ARG A 21 -4.00 -16.47 14.77
C ARG A 21 -3.35 -15.35 15.58
N ALA A 22 -2.15 -14.95 15.18
CA ALA A 22 -1.57 -13.67 15.60
C ALA A 22 -2.09 -12.56 14.69
N VAL A 23 -2.36 -11.41 15.30
CA VAL A 23 -2.50 -10.13 14.61
C VAL A 23 -1.49 -9.16 15.20
N VAL A 24 -0.58 -8.69 14.35
CA VAL A 24 0.52 -7.77 14.66
C VAL A 24 0.27 -6.49 13.86
N PRO A 25 -0.49 -5.52 14.42
CA PRO A 25 -0.83 -4.30 13.71
C PRO A 25 0.38 -3.53 13.20
N GLY A 26 0.26 -2.92 12.01
CA GLY A 26 1.31 -2.13 11.38
C GLY A 26 2.49 -2.94 10.81
N HIS A 27 2.45 -4.27 10.89
CA HIS A 27 3.49 -5.17 10.37
C HIS A 27 3.04 -5.91 9.12
N VAL A 28 4.00 -6.33 8.29
CA VAL A 28 3.77 -7.14 7.10
C VAL A 28 3.01 -8.44 7.43
N GLY A 29 2.13 -8.85 6.51
CA GLY A 29 1.19 -9.96 6.70
C GLY A 29 1.82 -11.28 7.16
N VAL A 30 3.06 -11.59 6.75
CA VAL A 30 3.76 -12.80 7.17
C VAL A 30 3.99 -12.90 8.69
N ARG A 31 4.02 -11.78 9.42
CA ARG A 31 4.13 -11.79 10.89
C ARG A 31 2.81 -12.11 11.59
N ASN A 32 1.71 -12.14 10.84
CA ASN A 32 0.36 -12.43 11.34
C ASN A 32 0.06 -13.93 11.18
N ILE A 33 0.82 -14.77 11.89
CA ILE A 33 0.80 -16.23 11.77
C ILE A 33 -0.60 -16.80 12.01
N LYS A 34 -1.07 -17.61 11.06
CA LYS A 34 -2.33 -18.37 11.14
C LYS A 34 -2.10 -19.74 11.78
N TRP A 35 -3.15 -20.36 12.32
CA TRP A 35 -3.13 -21.73 12.85
C TRP A 35 -2.07 -21.93 13.94
N ILE A 36 -2.04 -21.02 14.92
CA ILE A 36 -1.04 -21.05 15.99
C ILE A 36 -1.21 -22.31 16.84
N ASN A 37 -0.14 -23.08 16.98
CA ASN A 37 -0.05 -24.23 17.87
C ASN A 37 1.01 -24.10 18.98
N LYS A 38 1.96 -23.17 18.82
CA LYS A 38 3.09 -23.01 19.73
C LYS A 38 3.57 -21.56 19.75
N VAL A 39 3.89 -21.06 20.94
CA VAL A 39 4.54 -19.75 21.15
C VAL A 39 5.78 -19.99 21.97
N ILE A 40 6.92 -19.47 21.52
CA ILE A 40 8.23 -19.65 22.15
C ILE A 40 8.87 -18.27 22.31
N THR A 41 9.40 -17.99 23.50
CA THR A 41 10.25 -16.82 23.73
C THR A 41 11.70 -17.18 23.40
N SER A 42 12.41 -16.29 22.72
CA SER A 42 13.79 -16.50 22.28
C SER A 42 14.54 -15.17 22.34
N THR A 43 15.85 -15.23 22.58
CA THR A 43 16.75 -14.07 22.40
C THR A 43 17.13 -13.84 20.94
N GLU A 44 16.77 -14.79 20.07
CA GLU A 44 17.10 -14.86 18.67
C GLU A 44 15.84 -14.83 17.80
N GLU A 45 15.93 -14.26 16.59
CA GLU A 45 14.85 -14.34 15.59
C GLU A 45 14.49 -15.79 15.24
N ALA A 46 13.23 -16.02 14.83
CA ALA A 46 12.78 -17.34 14.40
C ALA A 46 13.57 -17.85 13.17
N ASP A 47 13.94 -19.12 13.19
CA ASP A 47 14.59 -19.78 12.06
C ASP A 47 13.63 -20.01 10.89
N GLY A 48 14.21 -20.27 9.72
CA GLY A 48 13.49 -20.70 8.53
C GLY A 48 13.32 -19.63 7.45
N VAL A 49 12.76 -20.06 6.32
CA VAL A 49 12.75 -19.31 5.05
C VAL A 49 11.96 -17.99 5.12
N TRP A 50 10.96 -17.93 5.99
CA TRP A 50 10.00 -16.80 6.08
C TRP A 50 10.42 -15.68 7.05
N GLN A 51 11.36 -15.95 7.96
CA GLN A 51 11.92 -14.95 8.89
C GLN A 51 13.39 -14.67 8.58
N ARG A 52 14.31 -15.61 8.85
CA ARG A 52 15.75 -15.44 8.60
C ARG A 52 16.15 -15.65 7.13
N GLY A 53 15.36 -16.40 6.37
CA GLY A 53 15.59 -16.61 4.94
C GLY A 53 15.23 -15.42 4.06
N MET A 54 15.26 -15.65 2.74
CA MET A 54 15.14 -14.59 1.73
C MET A 54 13.71 -14.06 1.51
N ALA A 55 12.68 -14.76 1.99
CA ALA A 55 11.32 -14.59 1.46
C ALA A 55 10.70 -13.21 1.73
N TYR A 56 11.04 -12.59 2.87
CA TYR A 56 10.54 -11.29 3.29
C TYR A 56 11.67 -10.37 3.74
N LYS A 57 12.71 -10.28 2.90
CA LYS A 57 13.83 -9.34 3.04
C LYS A 57 13.88 -8.43 1.82
N HIS A 58 14.14 -7.15 2.07
CA HIS A 58 14.26 -6.15 1.02
C HIS A 58 15.74 -6.02 0.62
N PHE A 59 16.08 -6.56 -0.54
CA PHE A 59 17.44 -6.45 -1.08
C PHE A 59 17.65 -5.13 -1.81
N GLY A 60 18.89 -4.65 -1.86
CA GLY A 60 19.23 -3.48 -2.69
C GLY A 60 19.13 -3.80 -4.18
N PRO A 61 18.93 -2.80 -5.05
CA PRO A 61 18.71 -3.00 -6.49
C PRO A 61 19.91 -3.60 -7.24
N SER A 62 21.12 -3.55 -6.66
CA SER A 62 22.30 -4.22 -7.21
C SER A 62 22.28 -5.75 -7.05
N VAL A 63 21.43 -6.27 -6.15
CA VAL A 63 21.30 -7.71 -5.92
C VAL A 63 20.28 -8.29 -6.89
N THR A 64 20.76 -8.83 -8.01
CA THR A 64 19.91 -9.45 -9.05
C THR A 64 19.86 -10.97 -8.96
N LYS A 65 20.73 -11.57 -8.15
CA LYS A 65 20.80 -13.00 -7.83
C LYS A 65 21.42 -13.16 -6.45
N LEU A 66 21.24 -14.33 -5.82
CA LEU A 66 21.68 -14.57 -4.44
C LEU A 66 23.07 -15.20 -4.31
N ASP A 67 23.76 -15.43 -5.43
CA ASP A 67 25.11 -15.98 -5.43
C ASP A 67 26.06 -15.08 -4.62
N GLY A 68 26.64 -15.62 -3.54
CA GLY A 68 27.56 -14.88 -2.67
C GLY A 68 26.92 -13.79 -1.81
N VAL A 69 25.59 -13.70 -1.75
CA VAL A 69 24.88 -12.74 -0.90
C VAL A 69 24.70 -13.32 0.49
N ASP A 70 25.21 -12.63 1.51
CA ASP A 70 24.87 -12.93 2.89
C ASP A 70 23.44 -12.46 3.20
N VAL A 71 22.47 -13.36 3.02
CA VAL A 71 21.06 -13.11 3.33
C VAL A 71 20.86 -12.77 4.80
N GLY A 72 21.70 -13.27 5.71
CA GLY A 72 21.61 -13.03 7.15
C GLY A 72 21.79 -11.54 7.50
N SER A 73 22.64 -10.84 6.76
CA SER A 73 22.92 -9.41 6.96
C SER A 73 21.74 -8.46 6.66
N TYR A 74 20.75 -8.91 5.90
CA TYR A 74 19.58 -8.10 5.55
C TYR A 74 18.51 -8.17 6.64
N ALA A 75 17.92 -7.03 6.99
CA ALA A 75 16.83 -6.97 7.95
C ALA A 75 15.56 -7.64 7.39
N SER A 76 14.91 -8.45 8.22
CA SER A 76 13.60 -9.01 7.90
C SER A 76 12.53 -7.93 7.97
N MET A 77 11.65 -7.89 6.98
CA MET A 77 10.59 -6.88 6.92
C MET A 77 9.69 -7.00 8.16
N GLN A 78 9.48 -5.87 8.84
CA GLN A 78 8.58 -5.77 9.98
C GLN A 78 7.48 -4.78 9.62
N GLU A 79 7.68 -3.51 9.91
CA GLU A 79 6.76 -2.45 9.51
C GLU A 79 6.81 -2.19 8.00
N MET A 80 5.66 -1.86 7.42
CA MET A 80 5.53 -1.52 6.01
C MET A 80 5.73 -0.01 5.77
N PRO A 81 6.26 0.40 4.61
CA PRO A 81 6.29 1.81 4.22
C PRO A 81 4.88 2.34 3.96
N VAL A 82 4.75 3.66 3.86
CA VAL A 82 3.52 4.32 3.39
C VAL A 82 3.14 3.83 1.99
N GLN A 83 1.85 3.61 1.76
CA GLN A 83 1.28 3.14 0.50
C GLN A 83 -0.08 3.81 0.24
N SER A 84 -0.43 3.96 -1.02
CA SER A 84 -1.77 4.36 -1.48
C SER A 84 -2.13 3.69 -2.79
N ILE A 85 -3.43 3.49 -3.01
CA ILE A 85 -3.98 2.88 -4.21
C ILE A 85 -5.25 3.61 -4.64
N ILE A 86 -5.41 3.77 -5.95
CA ILE A 86 -6.65 4.22 -6.59
C ILE A 86 -7.55 3.00 -6.75
N LEU A 87 -8.78 3.10 -6.25
CA LEU A 87 -9.81 2.06 -6.42
C LEU A 87 -10.78 2.42 -7.54
N THR A 88 -11.12 3.70 -7.67
CA THR A 88 -11.97 4.20 -8.75
C THR A 88 -11.45 5.55 -9.26
N PRO A 89 -11.55 5.82 -10.57
CA PRO A 89 -12.04 4.91 -11.60
C PRO A 89 -11.06 3.75 -11.91
N SER A 90 -11.56 2.73 -12.59
CA SER A 90 -10.73 1.61 -13.09
C SER A 90 -9.97 2.01 -14.35
N ALA A 91 -8.90 1.29 -14.67
CA ALA A 91 -8.17 1.49 -15.91
C ALA A 91 -9.09 1.34 -17.13
N GLY A 92 -9.00 2.29 -18.06
CA GLY A 92 -9.83 2.35 -19.26
C GLY A 92 -11.22 2.96 -19.06
N ALA A 93 -11.54 3.49 -17.88
CA ALA A 93 -12.75 4.30 -17.70
C ALA A 93 -12.73 5.51 -18.65
N ALA A 94 -13.92 5.96 -19.06
CA ALA A 94 -14.08 7.12 -19.93
C ALA A 94 -14.25 8.40 -19.08
N ALA A 95 -13.70 9.50 -19.58
CA ALA A 95 -13.95 10.86 -19.11
C ALA A 95 -14.04 11.81 -20.33
N SER A 96 -14.69 12.95 -20.15
CA SER A 96 -14.76 14.01 -21.16
C SER A 96 -13.65 15.04 -20.96
N PRO A 97 -13.21 15.75 -22.02
CA PRO A 97 -12.32 16.90 -21.88
C PRO A 97 -12.87 17.92 -20.89
N GLY A 98 -12.04 18.38 -19.96
CA GLY A 98 -12.43 19.37 -18.96
C GLY A 98 -13.33 18.83 -17.83
N GLU A 99 -13.66 17.53 -17.82
CA GLU A 99 -14.45 16.91 -16.77
C GLU A 99 -13.67 16.87 -15.43
N GLU A 100 -14.37 17.16 -14.33
CA GLU A 100 -13.89 16.87 -12.97
C GLU A 100 -14.19 15.41 -12.65
N VAL A 101 -13.14 14.60 -12.50
CA VAL A 101 -13.28 13.17 -12.21
C VAL A 101 -13.12 12.93 -10.71
N THR A 102 -14.12 12.28 -10.12
CA THR A 102 -14.03 11.79 -8.74
C THR A 102 -13.13 10.57 -8.64
N VAL A 103 -11.97 10.73 -8.01
CA VAL A 103 -11.01 9.65 -7.75
C VAL A 103 -11.10 9.24 -6.29
N ARG A 104 -11.28 7.93 -6.04
CA ARG A 104 -11.35 7.35 -4.70
C ARG A 104 -10.30 6.29 -4.51
N GLY A 105 -9.84 6.16 -3.28
CA GLY A 105 -8.90 5.11 -2.93
C GLY A 105 -8.72 4.91 -1.45
N LEU A 106 -7.67 4.18 -1.12
CA LEU A 106 -7.23 3.98 0.25
C LEU A 106 -5.73 4.23 0.38
N ALA A 107 -5.29 4.56 1.59
CA ALA A 107 -3.89 4.76 1.94
C ALA A 107 -3.61 4.19 3.33
N TRP A 108 -2.39 3.74 3.58
CA TRP A 108 -1.98 3.25 4.89
C TRP A 108 -0.46 3.36 5.08
N SER A 109 0.02 3.26 6.31
CA SER A 109 1.44 3.11 6.63
C SER A 109 1.61 2.10 7.76
N GLY A 110 2.78 1.45 7.81
CA GLY A 110 3.12 0.55 8.90
C GLY A 110 3.34 1.28 10.23
N GLY A 111 3.63 0.51 11.28
CA GLY A 111 4.02 1.06 12.59
C GLY A 111 2.97 1.93 13.28
N GLY A 112 1.73 1.97 12.77
CA GLY A 112 0.65 2.77 13.36
C GLY A 112 0.68 4.24 12.94
N ARG A 113 1.49 4.58 11.92
CA ARG A 113 1.62 5.94 11.41
C ARG A 113 0.38 6.31 10.60
N GLY A 114 -0.41 7.25 11.11
CA GLY A 114 -1.59 7.75 10.40
C GLY A 114 -1.24 8.46 9.10
N ILE A 115 -2.14 8.39 8.12
CA ILE A 115 -2.04 9.18 6.90
C ILE A 115 -2.40 10.62 7.20
N VAL A 116 -1.55 11.56 6.77
CA VAL A 116 -1.77 13.01 7.00
C VAL A 116 -2.12 13.75 5.72
N ARG A 117 -1.82 13.17 4.56
CA ARG A 117 -2.18 13.73 3.25
C ARG A 117 -2.18 12.64 2.18
N VAL A 118 -3.09 12.76 1.21
CA VAL A 118 -3.02 12.08 -0.08
C VAL A 118 -3.12 13.14 -1.17
N ASP A 119 -2.21 13.07 -2.13
CA ASP A 119 -2.19 13.95 -3.29
C ASP A 119 -2.53 13.13 -4.54
N VAL A 120 -3.41 13.65 -5.38
CA VAL A 120 -3.93 13.02 -6.60
C VAL A 120 -3.65 13.94 -7.79
N SER A 121 -3.34 13.35 -8.94
CA SER A 121 -3.06 14.08 -10.19
C SER A 121 -3.72 13.36 -11.36
N ALA A 122 -4.18 14.11 -12.35
CA ALA A 122 -4.72 13.58 -13.62
C ALA A 122 -3.80 13.84 -14.83
N ASP A 123 -2.67 14.53 -14.62
CA ASP A 123 -1.71 14.94 -15.64
C ASP A 123 -0.33 14.30 -15.43
N ASN A 124 -0.33 13.07 -14.90
CA ASN A 124 0.87 12.29 -14.59
C ASN A 124 1.87 13.05 -13.69
N GLY A 125 1.37 13.83 -12.74
CA GLY A 125 2.14 14.46 -11.67
C GLY A 125 2.65 15.87 -11.95
N ALA A 126 2.21 16.51 -13.03
CA ALA A 126 2.53 17.90 -13.30
C ALA A 126 1.80 18.85 -12.33
N THR A 127 0.55 18.55 -11.99
CA THR A 127 -0.25 19.25 -10.97
C THR A 127 -0.85 18.28 -9.98
N TRP A 128 -1.18 18.76 -8.77
CA TRP A 128 -1.63 17.93 -7.66
C TRP A 128 -2.81 18.56 -6.92
N HIS A 129 -3.76 17.71 -6.55
CA HIS A 129 -4.95 18.04 -5.78
C HIS A 129 -4.92 17.24 -4.47
N THR A 130 -5.10 17.91 -3.34
CA THR A 130 -5.13 17.22 -2.05
C THR A 130 -6.51 16.59 -1.84
N ALA A 131 -6.51 15.27 -1.62
CA ALA A 131 -7.72 14.51 -1.35
C ALA A 131 -8.27 14.80 0.06
N ALA A 132 -9.60 14.74 0.20
CA ALA A 132 -10.26 14.64 1.48
C ALA A 132 -10.03 13.23 2.06
N LEU A 133 -9.50 13.15 3.29
CA LEU A 133 -9.40 11.90 4.04
C LEU A 133 -10.75 11.62 4.72
N THR A 134 -11.28 10.41 4.57
CA THR A 134 -12.62 10.04 5.03
C THR A 134 -12.56 8.96 6.12
N GLU A 135 -13.18 7.81 5.93
CA GLU A 135 -13.22 6.73 6.92
C GLU A 135 -11.81 6.25 7.29
N GLY A 136 -11.57 6.10 8.59
CA GLY A 136 -10.28 5.70 9.16
C GLY A 136 -9.32 6.87 9.41
N SER A 137 -9.68 8.11 9.07
CA SER A 137 -8.86 9.31 9.34
C SER A 137 -8.97 9.80 10.80
N GLU A 138 -10.01 9.37 11.51
CA GLU A 138 -10.26 9.67 12.93
C GLU A 138 -9.35 8.88 13.88
N GLN A 139 -8.62 7.88 13.39
CA GLN A 139 -7.69 7.09 14.18
C GLN A 139 -6.58 7.97 14.79
N PRO A 140 -6.12 7.69 16.03
CA PRO A 140 -4.96 8.37 16.58
C PRO A 140 -3.72 8.17 15.70
N ARG A 141 -3.00 9.25 15.36
CA ARG A 141 -1.89 9.22 14.39
C ARG A 141 -0.71 8.31 14.73
N SER A 142 -0.57 7.88 15.98
CA SER A 142 0.46 6.94 16.46
C SER A 142 -0.04 5.51 16.62
N ARG A 143 -1.32 5.26 16.35
CA ARG A 143 -2.01 3.96 16.50
C ARG A 143 -3.05 3.75 15.38
N ALA A 144 -2.75 4.24 14.18
CA ALA A 144 -3.59 4.06 13.00
C ALA A 144 -3.25 2.73 12.34
N TRP A 145 -4.03 1.69 12.66
CA TRP A 145 -3.79 0.33 12.23
C TRP A 145 -4.61 -0.07 11.00
N ALA A 146 -5.76 0.58 10.80
CA ALA A 146 -6.57 0.44 9.61
C ALA A 146 -6.12 1.43 8.54
N TRP A 147 -6.44 1.12 7.28
CA TRP A 147 -6.29 2.07 6.19
C TRP A 147 -7.18 3.32 6.40
N THR A 148 -6.85 4.38 5.68
CA THR A 148 -7.65 5.60 5.57
C THR A 148 -8.17 5.70 4.14
N PHE A 149 -9.48 5.82 3.98
CA PHE A 149 -10.09 6.12 2.68
C PHE A 149 -9.89 7.58 2.31
N TRP A 150 -9.88 7.86 1.02
CA TRP A 150 -9.73 9.21 0.49
C TRP A 150 -10.51 9.42 -0.81
N GLU A 151 -10.87 10.67 -1.06
CA GLU A 151 -11.58 11.11 -2.27
C GLU A 151 -11.03 12.46 -2.74
N ALA A 152 -10.88 12.64 -4.05
CA ALA A 152 -10.51 13.91 -4.67
C ALA A 152 -11.28 14.11 -5.97
N GLU A 153 -11.71 15.33 -6.23
CA GLU A 153 -12.10 15.79 -7.57
C GLU A 153 -10.86 16.32 -8.26
N VAL A 154 -10.57 15.80 -9.47
CA VAL A 154 -9.44 16.24 -10.28
C VAL A 154 -9.87 16.57 -11.70
N PRO A 155 -9.46 17.73 -12.25
CA PRO A 155 -9.78 18.10 -13.61
C PRO A 155 -8.96 17.28 -14.61
N VAL A 156 -9.65 16.64 -15.55
CA VAL A 156 -9.03 16.10 -16.75
C VAL A 156 -8.77 17.27 -17.70
N ALA A 157 -7.55 17.35 -18.24
CA ALA A 157 -7.16 18.44 -19.11
C ALA A 157 -8.05 18.54 -20.36
N GLU A 158 -8.35 19.78 -20.74
CA GLU A 158 -8.98 20.09 -22.03
C GLU A 158 -8.06 19.60 -23.16
N THR A 159 -8.48 18.55 -23.87
CA THR A 159 -7.68 17.87 -24.89
C THR A 159 -8.56 17.45 -26.07
N ILE A 160 -7.97 17.22 -27.24
CA ILE A 160 -8.69 16.74 -28.42
C ILE A 160 -8.86 15.22 -28.30
N PRO A 161 -10.09 14.68 -28.17
CA PRO A 161 -10.31 13.24 -28.13
C PRO A 161 -10.04 12.56 -29.49
N PRO A 162 -9.65 11.27 -29.52
CA PRO A 162 -9.39 10.42 -28.36
C PRO A 162 -8.02 10.71 -27.72
N ALA A 163 -7.98 10.85 -26.41
CA ALA A 163 -6.74 11.06 -25.65
C ALA A 163 -6.68 10.11 -24.43
N LYS A 164 -5.56 10.16 -23.71
CA LYS A 164 -5.35 9.43 -22.45
C LYS A 164 -4.98 10.42 -21.36
N ALA A 165 -5.52 10.19 -20.17
CA ALA A 165 -5.08 10.83 -18.95
C ALA A 165 -4.58 9.74 -17.98
N THR A 166 -3.53 10.04 -17.23
CA THR A 166 -2.97 9.11 -16.25
C THR A 166 -3.23 9.67 -14.87
N LEU A 167 -4.14 9.01 -14.15
CA LEU A 167 -4.42 9.29 -12.77
C LEU A 167 -3.31 8.69 -11.90
N ILE A 168 -2.76 9.47 -10.99
CA ILE A 168 -1.77 9.00 -10.02
C ILE A 168 -2.12 9.45 -8.60
N CYS A 169 -1.73 8.65 -7.60
CA CYS A 169 -1.86 9.02 -6.20
C CYS A 169 -0.57 8.77 -5.41
N LYS A 170 -0.34 9.60 -4.38
CA LYS A 170 0.72 9.42 -3.38
C LYS A 170 0.27 9.85 -2.00
N ALA A 171 0.61 9.06 -0.99
CA ALA A 171 0.32 9.38 0.41
C ALA A 171 1.56 9.89 1.17
N VAL A 172 1.28 10.61 2.25
CA VAL A 172 2.24 11.05 3.27
C VAL A 172 1.76 10.59 4.63
N ASP A 173 2.63 9.95 5.40
CA ASP A 173 2.32 9.50 6.77
C ASP A 173 2.72 10.54 7.84
N ALA A 174 2.35 10.27 9.10
CA ALA A 174 2.60 11.16 10.23
C ALA A 174 4.09 11.39 10.55
N ALA A 175 5.00 10.59 9.99
CA ALA A 175 6.45 10.79 10.06
C ALA A 175 7.00 11.47 8.79
N HIS A 176 6.12 11.96 7.92
CA HIS A 176 6.44 12.58 6.64
C HIS A 176 7.17 11.66 5.65
N ASN A 177 7.07 10.33 5.82
CA ASN A 177 7.47 9.44 4.75
C ASN A 177 6.53 9.61 3.56
N SER A 178 7.06 9.52 2.34
CA SER A 178 6.32 9.61 1.10
C SER A 178 6.66 8.46 0.15
N GLN A 179 5.82 8.30 -0.88
CA GLN A 179 6.03 7.30 -1.91
C GLN A 179 6.98 7.80 -3.02
N PRO A 180 7.85 6.93 -3.55
CA PRO A 180 8.69 7.24 -4.71
C PRO A 180 7.85 7.30 -5.99
N GLU A 181 8.32 8.06 -6.97
CA GLU A 181 7.59 8.23 -8.22
C GLU A 181 7.50 6.92 -9.02
N HIS A 182 8.61 6.24 -9.22
CA HIS A 182 8.68 5.06 -10.10
C HIS A 182 9.10 3.80 -9.35
N ALA A 183 8.53 2.66 -9.73
CA ALA A 183 8.90 1.35 -9.22
C ALA A 183 10.38 1.00 -9.48
N ALA A 184 10.99 1.57 -10.52
CA ALA A 184 12.42 1.41 -10.80
C ALA A 184 13.30 1.90 -9.62
N GLY A 185 12.87 2.93 -8.90
CA GLY A 185 13.60 3.47 -7.73
C GLY A 185 13.54 2.56 -6.50
N VAL A 186 12.61 1.61 -6.45
CA VAL A 186 12.42 0.66 -5.34
C VAL A 186 12.50 -0.79 -5.80
N TRP A 187 13.03 -1.02 -7.00
CA TRP A 187 13.17 -2.36 -7.53
C TRP A 187 14.03 -3.21 -6.60
N ASN A 188 13.60 -4.44 -6.38
CA ASN A 188 14.37 -5.45 -5.66
C ASN A 188 14.03 -6.83 -6.21
N LEU A 189 14.96 -7.77 -6.04
CA LEU A 189 14.86 -9.14 -6.54
C LEU A 189 13.54 -9.86 -6.19
N ARG A 190 12.92 -9.50 -5.06
CA ARG A 190 11.71 -10.16 -4.56
C ARG A 190 10.41 -9.44 -4.95
N GLY A 191 10.49 -8.25 -5.54
CA GLY A 191 9.34 -7.40 -5.84
C GLY A 191 8.56 -6.96 -4.59
N LEU A 192 9.20 -6.95 -3.42
CA LEU A 192 8.55 -6.62 -2.15
C LEU A 192 8.53 -5.12 -1.92
N ALA A 193 7.60 -4.66 -1.07
CA ALA A 193 7.49 -3.27 -0.64
C ALA A 193 7.48 -2.24 -1.80
N ASN A 194 6.99 -2.62 -2.97
CA ASN A 194 6.77 -1.66 -4.04
C ASN A 194 5.66 -0.70 -3.62
N ASN A 195 6.07 0.50 -3.19
CA ASN A 195 5.18 1.58 -2.79
C ASN A 195 5.27 2.77 -3.75
N SER A 196 5.70 2.57 -5.00
CA SER A 196 5.68 3.67 -5.97
C SER A 196 4.26 4.20 -6.20
N TRP A 197 4.14 5.42 -6.72
CA TRP A 197 2.82 6.01 -7.03
C TRP A 197 1.98 5.04 -7.88
N HIS A 198 0.77 4.75 -7.42
CA HIS A 198 -0.18 3.96 -8.20
C HIS A 198 -0.64 4.78 -9.40
N ARG A 199 -0.77 4.13 -10.56
CA ARG A 199 -1.13 4.78 -11.83
C ARG A 199 -2.31 4.07 -12.45
N VAL A 200 -3.29 4.84 -12.91
CA VAL A 200 -4.47 4.35 -13.61
C VAL A 200 -4.67 5.19 -14.86
N ASP A 201 -4.53 4.56 -16.02
CA ASP A 201 -4.82 5.23 -17.29
C ASP A 201 -6.33 5.20 -17.57
N ILE A 202 -6.89 6.36 -17.88
CA ILE A 202 -8.28 6.53 -18.32
C ILE A 202 -8.30 7.05 -19.76
N SER A 203 -9.41 6.82 -20.45
CA SER A 203 -9.65 7.28 -21.82
C SER A 203 -10.41 8.60 -21.81
N VAL A 204 -9.90 9.59 -22.54
CA VAL A 204 -10.62 10.84 -22.77
C VAL A 204 -11.33 10.73 -24.12
N VAL A 205 -12.66 10.74 -24.09
CA VAL A 205 -13.54 10.53 -25.26
C VAL A 205 -14.39 11.77 -25.51
N ALA A 206 -14.87 11.94 -26.74
CA ALA A 206 -15.82 13.01 -27.02
C ALA A 206 -17.14 12.72 -26.29
N ASP A 207 -17.83 13.79 -25.88
CA ASP A 207 -19.21 13.67 -25.40
C ASP A 207 -20.04 12.97 -26.48
N SER A 208 -20.88 12.03 -26.05
CA SER A 208 -21.86 11.43 -26.95
C SER A 208 -23.03 12.40 -27.09
N ASP A 209 -23.19 12.98 -28.28
CA ASP A 209 -24.38 13.73 -28.67
C ASP A 209 -25.68 12.90 -28.53
#